data_AF-R6HNI8-F1
#
_entry.id   AF-R6HNI8-F1
#
_cell.length_a   1.000
_cell.length_b   1.000
_cell.length_c   1.000
_cell.angle_alpha   90.00
_cell.angle_beta   90.00
_cell.angle_gamma   90.00
#
_symmetry.space_group_name_H-M   'P 1'
#
loop_
_entity.id
_entity.type
_entity.pdbx_description
1 polymer ?
#
loop_
_entity_poly.entity_id
_entity_poly.type
_entity_poly.pdbx_seq_one_letter_code
_entity_poly.pdbx_strand_id
1 'polypeptide(L)'
;MEKVPFNEKLFKQIAGDCEAEYVNFLPRGKNGLRSWEIKAVNADGTCKVVVFKDCGVGIKGEVVELTAFENREERNELIYNLYHHKGLSQVFLAELFHMSQPSVSLIVNKK
;
A
#
# COMPACT_ATOMS: atom_id res chain seq x y z
N MET A 1 17.92 -8.40 -1.49
CA MET A 1 17.09 -7.35 -0.87
C MET A 1 17.15 -7.57 0.63
N GLU A 2 17.63 -6.59 1.40
CA GLU A 2 17.49 -6.65 2.86
C GLU A 2 16.01 -6.79 3.20
N LYS A 3 15.67 -7.79 4.02
CA LYS A 3 14.32 -7.92 4.55
C LYS A 3 14.05 -6.65 5.35
N VAL A 4 13.25 -5.73 4.81
CA VAL A 4 12.80 -4.59 5.61
C VAL A 4 11.98 -5.18 6.76
N PRO A 5 12.46 -5.07 8.02
CA PRO A 5 11.75 -5.68 9.12
C PRO A 5 10.48 -4.87 9.37
N PHE A 6 9.33 -5.55 9.29
CA PHE A 6 8.06 -5.05 9.79
C PHE A 6 7.57 -5.98 10.91
N ASN A 7 6.58 -5.53 11.69
CA ASN A 7 6.06 -6.33 12.79
C ASN A 7 5.19 -7.48 12.24
N GLU A 8 5.81 -8.65 12.04
CA GLU A 8 5.14 -9.85 11.51
C GLU A 8 3.98 -10.33 12.38
N LYS A 9 4.06 -10.17 13.71
CA LYS A 9 2.98 -10.55 14.62
C LYS A 9 1.75 -9.67 14.40
N LEU A 10 1.96 -8.35 14.33
CA LEU A 10 0.89 -7.40 14.04
C LEU A 10 0.33 -7.62 12.64
N PHE A 11 1.18 -7.98 11.67
CA PHE A 11 0.75 -8.30 10.32
C PHE A 11 -0.17 -9.50 10.29
N LYS A 12 0.20 -10.62 10.91
CA LYS A 12 -0.68 -11.80 10.99
C LYS A 12 -2.00 -11.50 11.70
N GLN A 13 -2.00 -10.65 12.72
CA GLN A 13 -3.22 -10.23 13.42
C GLN A 13 -4.19 -9.44 12.51
N ILE A 14 -3.65 -8.65 11.59
CA ILE A 14 -4.45 -7.72 10.76
C ILE A 14 -4.76 -8.33 9.38
N ALA A 15 -3.77 -8.96 8.75
CA ALA A 15 -3.87 -9.54 7.42
C ALA A 15 -4.43 -10.97 7.43
N GLY A 16 -4.44 -11.64 8.59
CA GLY A 16 -4.82 -13.04 8.71
C GLY A 16 -3.76 -13.96 8.10
N ASP A 17 -4.21 -14.91 7.28
CA ASP A 17 -3.37 -15.91 6.60
C ASP A 17 -2.70 -15.38 5.31
N CYS A 18 -2.78 -14.08 5.04
CA CYS A 18 -2.14 -13.49 3.88
C CYS A 18 -0.62 -13.49 3.99
N GLU A 19 0.05 -13.56 2.84
CA GLU A 19 1.49 -13.45 2.71
C GLU A 19 1.87 -12.04 2.23
N ALA A 20 2.96 -11.50 2.76
CA ALA A 20 3.50 -10.22 2.33
C ALA A 20 4.31 -10.41 1.03
N GLU A 21 3.71 -10.08 -0.11
CA GLU A 21 4.36 -10.19 -1.43
C GLU A 21 5.37 -9.06 -1.64
N TYR A 22 5.00 -7.84 -1.25
CA TYR A 22 5.86 -6.67 -1.39
C TYR A 22 5.73 -5.76 -0.17
N VAL A 23 6.86 -5.21 0.28
CA VAL A 23 6.95 -4.29 1.41
C VAL A 23 7.72 -3.06 0.99
N ASN A 24 7.03 -1.92 0.96
CA ASN A 24 7.65 -0.61 0.81
C ASN A 24 7.83 0.03 2.18
N PHE A 25 9.06 0.45 2.48
CA PHE A 25 9.37 1.17 3.71
C PHE A 25 9.57 2.65 3.44
N LEU A 26 8.86 3.46 4.20
CA LEU A 26 8.92 4.90 4.15
C LEU A 26 9.50 5.40 5.47
N PRO A 27 10.81 5.75 5.52
CA PRO A 27 11.40 6.35 6.72
C PRO A 27 10.67 7.64 7.14
N ARG A 28 10.11 8.35 6.14
CA ARG A 28 9.27 9.55 6.31
C ARG A 28 8.13 9.48 5.29
N GLY A 29 6.97 8.99 5.72
CA GLY A 29 5.76 8.97 4.91
C GLY A 29 5.15 10.36 4.73
N LYS A 30 3.99 10.44 4.06
CA LYS A 30 3.29 11.71 3.74
C LYS A 30 3.04 12.60 4.97
N ASN A 31 2.82 12.01 6.13
CA ASN A 31 2.56 12.72 7.39
C ASN A 31 3.82 12.89 8.26
N GLY A 32 5.01 12.65 7.71
CA GLY A 32 6.29 12.67 8.45
C GLY A 32 6.53 11.43 9.33
N LEU A 33 5.56 10.51 9.40
CA LEU A 33 5.64 9.28 10.19
C LEU A 33 6.37 8.17 9.42
N ARG A 34 7.14 7.36 10.14
CA ARG A 34 7.71 6.13 9.60
C ARG A 34 6.56 5.16 9.28
N SER A 35 6.54 4.63 8.06
CA SER A 35 5.43 3.80 7.59
C SER A 35 5.90 2.61 6.76
N TRP A 36 5.08 1.56 6.71
CA TRP A 36 5.24 0.42 5.82
C TRP A 36 3.97 0.25 5.01
N GLU A 37 4.10 0.05 3.72
CA GLU A 37 3.01 -0.27 2.80
C GLU A 37 3.26 -1.68 2.30
N ILE A 38 2.33 -2.58 2.58
CA ILE A 38 2.51 -4.01 2.36
C ILE A 38 1.42 -4.48 1.41
N LYS A 39 1.84 -5.09 0.29
CA LYS A 39 0.95 -5.84 -0.59
C LYS A 39 0.78 -7.23 0.01
N ALA A 40 -0.40 -7.52 0.54
CA ALA A 40 -0.73 -8.78 1.17
C ALA A 40 -1.61 -9.62 0.24
N VAL A 41 -1.14 -10.79 -0.12
CA VAL A 41 -1.83 -11.69 -1.06
C VAL A 41 -2.38 -12.87 -0.29
N ASN A 42 -3.62 -13.23 -0.60
CA ASN A 42 -4.31 -14.36 -0.01
C ASN A 42 -4.20 -15.60 -0.92
N ALA A 43 -4.43 -16.79 -0.37
CA ALA A 43 -4.32 -18.04 -1.12
C ALA A 43 -5.32 -18.16 -2.28
N ASP A 44 -6.43 -17.42 -2.22
CA ASP A 44 -7.45 -17.32 -3.27
C ASP A 44 -7.04 -16.37 -4.43
N GLY A 45 -5.85 -15.76 -4.37
CA GLY A 45 -5.34 -14.82 -5.35
C GLY A 45 -5.86 -13.39 -5.16
N THR A 46 -6.70 -13.13 -4.17
CA THR A 46 -7.10 -11.76 -3.81
C THR A 46 -5.95 -11.03 -3.12
N CYS A 47 -5.94 -9.71 -3.26
CA CYS A 47 -4.92 -8.85 -2.70
C CYS A 47 -5.58 -7.76 -1.85
N LYS A 48 -4.95 -7.47 -0.70
CA LYS A 48 -5.27 -6.31 0.13
C LYS A 48 -3.99 -5.56 0.47
N VAL A 49 -4.13 -4.28 0.78
CA VAL A 49 -2.99 -3.47 1.20
C VAL A 49 -3.03 -3.34 2.72
N VAL A 50 -1.91 -3.57 3.39
CA VAL A 50 -1.76 -3.33 4.82
C VAL A 50 -0.79 -2.18 5.02
N VAL A 51 -1.21 -1.18 5.78
CA VAL A 51 -0.38 0.00 6.08
C VAL A 51 -0.06 0.01 7.55
N PHE A 52 1.22 0.04 7.89
CA PHE A 52 1.70 0.31 9.24
C PHE A 52 2.19 1.74 9.35
N LYS A 53 1.83 2.42 10.43
CA LYS A 53 2.29 3.76 10.77
C LYS A 53 2.84 3.73 12.19
N ASP A 54 4.11 4.07 12.32
CA ASP A 54 4.75 4.29 13.60
C ASP A 54 4.57 5.76 14.00
N CYS A 55 3.76 5.97 15.04
CA CYS A 55 3.48 7.30 15.58
C CYS A 55 4.32 7.62 16.84
N GLY A 56 5.42 6.91 17.09
CA GLY A 56 6.31 7.11 18.23
C GLY A 56 5.78 6.58 19.57
N VAL A 57 4.46 6.51 19.72
CA VAL A 57 3.77 5.87 20.87
C VAL A 57 3.38 4.40 20.60
N GLY A 58 3.57 3.94 19.36
CA GLY A 58 3.20 2.59 18.94
C GLY A 58 3.05 2.48 17.42
N ILE A 59 2.96 1.24 16.94
CA ILE A 59 2.70 0.93 15.53
C ILE A 59 1.21 0.65 15.39
N LYS A 60 0.53 1.45 14.56
CA LYS A 60 -0.86 1.22 14.16
C LYS A 60 -0.86 0.56 12.79
N GLY A 61 -1.70 -0.46 12.61
CA GLY A 61 -1.93 -1.08 11.32
C GLY A 61 -3.36 -0.90 10.86
N GLU A 62 -3.54 -0.70 9.55
CA GLU A 62 -4.83 -0.62 8.89
C GLU A 62 -4.83 -1.47 7.63
N VAL A 63 -5.99 -2.07 7.31
CA VAL A 63 -6.23 -2.72 6.01
C VAL A 63 -6.89 -1.70 5.09
N VAL A 64 -6.32 -1.56 3.90
CA VAL A 64 -6.89 -0.81 2.80
C VAL A 64 -7.43 -1.82 1.80
N GLU A 65 -8.75 -1.89 1.72
CA GLU A 65 -9.46 -2.72 0.74
C GLU A 65 -9.29 -2.15 -0.66
N LEU A 66 -9.11 -3.04 -1.62
CA LEU A 66 -9.02 -2.71 -3.04
C LEU A 66 -10.34 -3.09 -3.70
N THR A 67 -10.96 -2.12 -4.37
CA THR A 67 -12.12 -2.39 -5.22
C THR A 67 -11.64 -2.94 -6.56
N ALA A 68 -12.32 -3.98 -7.07
CA ALA A 68 -12.09 -4.44 -8.43
C ALA A 68 -12.41 -3.33 -9.44
N PHE A 69 -11.73 -3.35 -10.59
CA PHE A 69 -11.96 -2.44 -11.70
C PHE A 69 -11.99 -3.23 -13.00
N GLU A 70 -12.77 -2.77 -13.97
CA GLU A 70 -12.92 -3.41 -15.28
C GLU A 70 -12.26 -2.59 -16.41
N ASN A 71 -12.08 -1.29 -16.20
CA ASN A 71 -11.56 -0.37 -17.21
C ASN A 71 -10.45 0.56 -16.67
N ARG A 72 -9.85 1.33 -17.57
CA ARG A 72 -8.71 2.20 -17.28
C ARG A 72 -9.13 3.38 -16.40
N GLU A 73 -10.34 3.89 -16.60
CA GLU A 73 -10.91 5.01 -15.87
C GLU A 73 -11.08 4.66 -14.39
N GLU A 74 -11.73 3.53 -14.09
CA GLU A 74 -11.91 3.00 -12.74
C GLU A 74 -10.56 2.73 -12.05
N ARG A 75 -9.61 2.12 -12.76
CA ARG A 75 -8.26 1.91 -12.23
C ARG A 75 -7.61 3.24 -11.84
N ASN A 76 -7.70 4.26 -12.70
CA ASN A 76 -7.10 5.56 -12.43
C ASN A 76 -7.79 6.26 -11.25
N GLU A 77 -9.11 6.13 -11.11
CA GLU A 77 -9.87 6.64 -9.97
C GLU A 77 -9.47 5.93 -8.67
N LEU A 78 -9.32 4.61 -8.69
CA LEU A 78 -8.81 3.85 -7.57
C LEU A 78 -7.41 4.31 -7.15
N ILE A 79 -6.48 4.45 -8.11
CA ILE A 79 -5.12 4.96 -7.85
C ILE A 79 -5.17 6.37 -7.22
N TYR A 80 -6.02 7.25 -7.75
CA TYR A 80 -6.22 8.59 -7.21
C TYR A 80 -6.72 8.54 -5.76
N ASN A 81 -7.72 7.71 -5.49
CA ASN A 81 -8.31 7.56 -4.15
C ASN A 81 -7.31 6.97 -3.15
N LEU A 82 -6.55 5.96 -3.55
CA LEU A 82 -5.52 5.35 -2.72
C LEU A 82 -4.41 6.35 -2.35
N TYR A 83 -4.02 7.23 -3.28
CA TYR A 83 -3.00 8.25 -3.03
C TYR A 83 -3.51 9.40 -2.15
N HIS A 84 -4.67 9.98 -2.48
CA HIS A 84 -5.16 11.19 -1.81
C HIS A 84 -5.91 10.89 -0.52
N HIS A 85 -6.75 9.86 -0.50
CA HIS A 85 -7.61 9.53 0.64
C HIS A 85 -7.01 8.47 1.57
N LYS A 86 -6.28 7.48 1.03
CA LYS A 86 -5.61 6.45 1.86
C LYS A 86 -4.15 6.77 2.16
N GLY A 87 -3.56 7.71 1.44
CA GLY A 87 -2.22 8.23 1.70
C GLY A 87 -1.08 7.32 1.26
N LEU A 88 -1.35 6.37 0.35
CA LEU A 88 -0.31 5.48 -0.19
C LEU A 88 0.69 6.25 -1.06
N SER A 89 1.94 5.79 -1.08
CA SER A 89 3.00 6.39 -1.87
C SER A 89 2.88 6.02 -3.35
N GLN A 90 3.33 6.93 -4.24
CA GLN A 90 3.31 6.67 -5.68
C GLN A 90 4.22 5.49 -6.07
N VAL A 91 5.28 5.24 -5.31
CA VAL A 91 6.19 4.10 -5.53
C VAL A 91 5.49 2.79 -5.24
N PHE A 92 4.75 2.71 -4.13
CA PHE A 92 3.98 1.51 -3.81
C PHE A 92 2.83 1.29 -4.79
N LEU A 93 2.14 2.36 -5.20
CA LEU A 93 1.09 2.27 -6.22
C LEU A 93 1.64 1.81 -7.58
N ALA A 94 2.84 2.24 -7.94
CA ALA A 94 3.51 1.79 -9.16
C ALA A 94 3.72 0.27 -9.16
N GLU A 95 4.24 -0.26 -8.03
CA GLU A 95 4.40 -1.70 -7.84
C GLU A 95 3.06 -2.45 -7.82
N LEU A 96 2.08 -1.94 -7.06
CA LEU A 96 0.77 -2.57 -6.89
C LEU A 96 0.00 -2.72 -8.21
N PHE A 97 0.07 -1.73 -9.08
CA PHE A 97 -0.62 -1.71 -10.38
C PHE A 97 0.29 -2.07 -11.56
N HIS A 98 1.51 -2.56 -11.29
CA HIS A 98 2.49 -2.96 -12.30
C HIS A 98 2.70 -1.90 -13.39
N MET A 99 2.89 -0.65 -12.97
CA MET A 99 3.10 0.50 -13.85
C MET A 99 4.25 1.37 -13.36
N SER A 100 4.76 2.25 -14.23
CA SER A 100 5.85 3.14 -13.84
C SER A 100 5.38 4.22 -12.86
N GLN A 101 6.24 4.60 -11.90
CA GLN A 101 5.94 5.70 -10.98
C GLN A 101 5.62 7.02 -11.70
N PRO A 102 6.26 7.39 -12.84
CA PRO A 102 5.83 8.54 -13.63
C PRO A 102 4.38 8.44 -14.13
N SER A 103 3.91 7.24 -14.53
CA SER A 103 2.51 7.03 -14.94
C SER A 103 1.55 7.26 -13.78
N VAL A 104 1.88 6.75 -12.59
CA VAL A 104 1.13 7.03 -11.36
C VAL A 104 1.09 8.52 -11.05
N SER A 105 2.23 9.21 -11.20
CA SER A 105 2.34 10.65 -10.97
C SER A 105 1.39 11.44 -11.87
N LEU A 106 1.26 11.08 -13.15
CA LEU A 106 0.30 11.71 -14.07
C LEU A 106 -1.15 11.51 -13.58
N ILE A 107 -1.50 10.28 -13.20
CA ILE A 107 -2.84 9.94 -12.71
C ILE A 107 -3.21 10.75 -11.46
N VAL A 108 -2.35 10.76 -10.43
CA VAL A 108 -2.67 11.43 -9.15
C VAL A 108 -2.66 12.95 -9.24
N ASN A 109 -1.95 13.51 -10.22
CA ASN A 109 -1.93 14.95 -10.52
C ASN A 109 -2.98 15.37 -11.55
N LYS A 110 -3.78 14.43 -12.08
CA LYS A 110 -4.75 14.67 -13.16
C LYS A 110 -4.12 15.39 -14.37
N LYS A 111 -2.92 14.96 -14.76
CA LYS A 111 -2.16 15.49 -15.90
C LYS A 111 -2.12 14.52 -17.06
#